data_AF-A0A1Q8SQP7-F1
#
_entry.id   AF-A0A1Q8SQP7-F1
#
_cell.length_a   1.000
_cell.length_b   1.000
_cell.length_c   1.000
_cell.angle_alpha   90.00
_cell.angle_beta   90.00
_cell.angle_gamma   90.00
#
_symmetry.space_group_name_H-M   'P 1'
#
loop_
_entity.id
_entity.type
_entity.pdbx_description
1 polymer ?
#
loop_
_entity_poly.entity_id
_entity_poly.type
_entity_poly.pdbx_seq_one_letter_code
_entity_poly.pdbx_strand_id
1 'polypeptide(L)'
;MAITLKSAKSVKPAKPPRRVVMHRWQWRGKNLRGEVVSGELIAGHIGDVRKELTRQKIIVKRITRKTGMFGLGRVKARDITLFSRQLATMIRAGVPLLQGCKVVAETLKNPAMRNLVETLANDISAGSSFSEALAKHPSRFDRMFINMVAAGEQAGALDKMLERVASYREKIETLKGRVKKALYYPTAVVLVGIAVTALLLVKVVPQFESLFQGFGAELPAFTQFTVHLSQLTQAYWWEAILVIAAAIFGLRQAIKRSPAFAYRAHQLMLKLPVLGNIVDKGSIARFSRTLATTFNAGIPLVEALDTAAGATGNRVHQRAIASIREDVGSGQQLNFAMRRTRIFPVMAVQMVSIGEEAGELDTMLDKVAEFYEEEVDNQVDALTSLLEPFILVVLGTMVGGLVVSMYLPIFQMGSAI
;
A
#
# COMPACT_ATOMS: atom_id res chain seq x y z
N MET A 1 10.10 -69.65 -35.39
CA MET A 1 10.43 -68.47 -36.23
C MET A 1 9.89 -67.24 -35.51
N ALA A 2 10.72 -66.61 -34.67
CA ALA A 2 10.32 -65.49 -33.82
C ALA A 2 10.54 -64.17 -34.57
N ILE A 3 9.48 -63.38 -34.75
CA ILE A 3 9.55 -62.05 -35.36
C ILE A 3 9.54 -61.01 -34.22
N THR A 4 10.66 -60.31 -34.10
CA THR A 4 10.96 -59.30 -33.08
C THR A 4 10.21 -58.00 -33.36
N LEU A 5 9.32 -57.59 -32.45
CA LEU A 5 8.70 -56.26 -32.45
C LEU A 5 9.74 -55.21 -32.02
N LYS A 6 10.11 -54.30 -32.95
CA LYS A 6 10.90 -53.09 -32.64
C LYS A 6 10.03 -52.09 -31.88
N SER A 7 10.40 -51.83 -30.62
CA SER A 7 9.86 -50.76 -29.77
C SER A 7 10.12 -49.38 -30.39
N ALA A 8 9.05 -48.61 -30.61
CA ALA A 8 9.12 -47.20 -30.96
C ALA A 8 9.71 -46.38 -29.80
N LYS A 9 10.72 -45.54 -30.07
CA LYS A 9 11.31 -44.63 -29.09
C LYS A 9 10.36 -43.46 -28.81
N SER A 10 9.96 -43.31 -27.56
CA SER A 10 9.19 -42.17 -27.06
C SER A 10 9.97 -40.85 -27.21
N VAL A 11 9.44 -39.90 -27.99
CA VAL A 11 9.96 -38.53 -28.05
C VAL A 11 9.62 -37.84 -26.74
N LYS A 12 10.65 -37.41 -25.99
CA LYS A 12 10.46 -36.65 -24.73
C LYS A 12 9.88 -35.26 -25.05
N PRO A 13 8.90 -34.76 -24.28
CA PRO A 13 8.37 -33.41 -24.47
C PRO A 13 9.46 -32.35 -24.21
N ALA A 14 9.51 -31.34 -25.07
CA ALA A 14 10.46 -30.23 -24.96
C ALA A 14 10.29 -29.50 -23.62
N LYS A 15 11.41 -29.25 -22.93
CA LYS A 15 11.40 -28.48 -21.67
C LYS A 15 10.89 -27.05 -21.94
N PRO A 16 10.01 -26.49 -21.08
CA PRO A 16 9.60 -25.10 -21.22
C PRO A 16 10.82 -24.18 -21.14
N PRO A 17 10.83 -23.05 -21.89
CA PRO A 17 11.96 -22.13 -21.89
C PRO A 17 12.25 -21.65 -20.46
N ARG A 18 13.52 -21.73 -20.05
CA ARG A 18 13.95 -21.28 -18.73
C ARG A 18 13.65 -19.79 -18.60
N ARG A 19 12.84 -19.41 -17.59
CA ARG A 19 12.60 -18.01 -17.23
C ARG A 19 13.94 -17.30 -17.04
N VAL A 20 14.27 -16.36 -17.91
CA VAL A 20 15.48 -15.55 -17.79
C VAL A 20 15.28 -14.59 -16.63
N VAL A 21 15.95 -14.87 -15.51
CA VAL A 21 15.86 -14.02 -14.32
C VAL A 21 16.70 -12.78 -14.54
N MET A 22 16.05 -11.63 -14.73
CA MET A 22 16.77 -10.37 -14.88
C MET A 22 17.53 -10.00 -13.59
N HIS A 23 18.74 -9.47 -13.75
CA HIS A 23 19.57 -9.02 -12.63
C HIS A 23 19.98 -7.58 -12.85
N ARG A 24 20.10 -6.82 -11.76
CA ARG A 24 20.69 -5.48 -11.78
C ARG A 24 22.21 -5.61 -11.71
N TRP A 25 22.87 -5.04 -12.70
CA TRP A 25 24.31 -4.99 -12.85
C TRP A 25 24.77 -3.55 -12.72
N GLN A 26 25.66 -3.30 -11.77
CA GLN A 26 26.35 -2.02 -11.68
C GLN A 26 27.62 -2.11 -12.52
N TRP A 27 27.85 -1.10 -13.35
CA TRP A 27 29.00 -1.06 -14.25
C TRP A 27 29.75 0.26 -14.14
N ARG A 28 31.05 0.20 -14.41
CA ARG A 28 31.94 1.36 -14.53
C ARG A 28 32.82 1.16 -15.75
N GLY A 29 32.94 2.19 -16.59
CA GLY A 29 33.70 2.16 -17.82
C GLY A 29 34.23 3.53 -18.19
N LYS A 30 34.82 3.62 -19.38
CA LYS A 30 35.23 4.89 -19.99
C LYS A 30 34.46 5.10 -21.30
N ASN A 31 33.99 6.32 -21.54
CA ASN A 31 33.44 6.70 -22.84
C ASN A 31 34.59 6.99 -23.83
N LEU A 32 34.26 7.29 -25.09
CA LEU A 32 35.24 7.64 -26.13
C LEU A 32 36.10 8.87 -25.80
N ARG A 33 35.62 9.76 -24.92
CA ARG A 33 36.36 10.95 -24.48
C ARG A 33 37.31 10.65 -23.31
N GLY A 34 37.40 9.39 -22.88
CA GLY A 34 38.25 8.96 -21.77
C GLY A 34 37.66 9.22 -20.38
N GLU A 35 36.47 9.81 -20.29
CA GLU A 35 35.78 10.13 -19.04
C GLU A 35 35.25 8.85 -18.39
N VAL A 36 35.39 8.76 -17.07
CA VAL A 36 34.89 7.62 -16.31
C VAL A 36 33.37 7.78 -16.15
N VAL A 37 32.63 6.87 -16.77
CA VAL A 37 31.17 6.79 -16.68
C VAL A 37 30.79 5.55 -15.90
N SER A 38 29.72 5.65 -15.11
CA SER A 38 29.17 4.53 -14.37
C SER A 38 27.65 4.57 -14.37
N GLY A 39 27.03 3.40 -14.35
CA GLY A 39 25.60 3.29 -14.36
C GLY A 39 25.13 1.92 -13.87
N GLU A 40 23.82 1.73 -13.92
CA GLU A 40 23.18 0.45 -13.67
C GLU A 40 22.47 -0.01 -14.95
N LEU A 41 22.60 -1.29 -15.27
CA LEU A 41 21.90 -1.94 -16.37
C LEU A 41 21.20 -3.19 -15.84
N ILE A 42 20.08 -3.55 -16.47
CA ILE A 42 19.33 -4.74 -16.14
C ILE A 42 19.52 -5.71 -17.29
N ALA A 43 19.97 -6.92 -16.98
CA ALA A 43 20.01 -7.98 -17.97
C ALA A 43 19.98 -9.35 -17.31
N GLY A 44 19.52 -10.36 -18.06
CA GLY A 44 19.54 -11.76 -17.64
C GLY A 44 20.96 -12.28 -17.48
N HIS A 45 21.84 -11.92 -18.41
CA HIS A 45 23.24 -12.32 -18.39
C HIS A 45 24.18 -11.12 -18.45
N ILE A 46 25.37 -11.27 -17.84
CA ILE A 46 26.45 -10.28 -17.91
C ILE A 46 26.88 -9.98 -19.36
N GLY A 47 26.71 -10.94 -20.27
CA GLY A 47 27.00 -10.79 -21.69
C GLY A 47 26.13 -9.75 -22.38
N ASP A 48 24.85 -9.67 -22.01
CA ASP A 48 23.91 -8.70 -22.57
C ASP A 48 24.24 -7.27 -22.09
N VAL A 49 24.65 -7.13 -20.82
CA VAL A 49 25.17 -5.86 -20.29
C VAL A 49 26.40 -5.41 -21.06
N ARG A 50 27.33 -6.33 -21.35
CA ARG A 50 28.54 -6.01 -22.11
C ARG A 50 28.20 -5.59 -23.54
N LYS A 51 27.28 -6.31 -24.23
CA LYS A 51 26.83 -5.97 -25.58
C LYS A 51 26.21 -4.57 -25.64
N GLU A 52 25.33 -4.24 -24.70
CA GLU A 52 24.68 -2.92 -24.66
C GLU A 52 25.69 -1.79 -24.39
N LEU A 53 26.64 -1.99 -23.46
CA LEU A 53 27.70 -1.01 -23.19
C LEU A 53 28.66 -0.83 -24.37
N THR A 54 28.97 -1.91 -25.10
CA THR A 54 29.74 -1.83 -26.33
C THR A 54 28.99 -1.07 -27.43
N ARG A 55 27.67 -1.27 -27.55
CA ARG A 55 26.82 -0.49 -28.49
C ARG A 55 26.85 1.01 -28.17
N GLN A 56 26.92 1.36 -26.89
CA GLN A 56 27.06 2.75 -26.43
C GLN A 56 28.50 3.27 -26.49
N LYS A 57 29.43 2.50 -27.07
CA LYS A 57 30.87 2.82 -27.20
C LYS A 57 31.54 3.08 -25.85
N ILE A 58 31.13 2.33 -24.83
CA ILE A 58 31.70 2.38 -23.47
C ILE A 58 32.67 1.21 -23.28
N ILE A 59 33.93 1.52 -22.97
CA ILE A 59 34.95 0.52 -22.61
C ILE A 59 34.74 0.14 -21.15
N VAL A 60 34.23 -1.06 -20.92
CA VAL A 60 33.83 -1.53 -19.59
C VAL A 60 35.06 -1.94 -18.77
N LYS A 61 35.26 -1.31 -17.60
CA LYS A 61 36.32 -1.69 -16.64
C LYS A 61 35.84 -2.69 -15.60
N ARG A 62 34.61 -2.55 -15.12
CA ARG A 62 34.04 -3.39 -14.07
C ARG A 62 32.55 -3.58 -14.29
N ILE A 63 32.07 -4.82 -14.18
CA ILE A 63 30.65 -5.15 -14.07
C ILE A 63 30.49 -6.00 -12.81
N THR A 64 29.64 -5.58 -11.89
CA THR A 64 29.32 -6.32 -10.68
C THR A 64 27.83 -6.52 -10.57
N ARG A 65 27.39 -7.75 -10.34
CA ARG A 65 26.01 -8.05 -10.01
C ARG A 65 25.69 -7.47 -8.64
N LYS A 66 24.60 -6.71 -8.51
CA LYS A 66 24.06 -6.38 -7.19
C LYS A 66 23.35 -7.62 -6.63
N THR A 67 24.12 -8.48 -5.97
CA THR A 67 23.60 -9.60 -5.16
C THR A 67 23.26 -9.10 -3.76
N GLY A 68 21.97 -9.09 -3.44
CA GLY A 68 21.45 -8.75 -2.12
C GLY A 68 19.93 -8.71 -2.12
N MET A 69 19.31 -8.61 -0.94
CA MET A 69 17.87 -8.45 -0.69
C MET A 69 17.22 -7.25 -1.44
N PHE A 70 18.03 -6.47 -2.17
CA PHE A 70 17.72 -5.26 -2.93
C PHE A 70 17.93 -5.41 -4.46
N GLY A 71 18.09 -6.62 -5.01
CA GLY A 71 18.55 -6.85 -6.40
C GLY A 71 17.65 -6.33 -7.54
N LEU A 72 16.34 -6.19 -7.34
CA LEU A 72 15.40 -5.59 -8.33
C LEU A 72 14.51 -4.50 -7.73
N GLY A 73 14.43 -4.40 -6.40
CA GLY A 73 13.37 -3.66 -5.71
C GLY A 73 12.08 -4.48 -5.62
N ARG A 74 11.05 -3.91 -4.97
CA ARG A 74 9.70 -4.47 -4.97
C ARG A 74 8.82 -3.60 -5.86
N VAL A 75 7.93 -4.22 -6.64
CA VAL A 75 6.86 -3.49 -7.35
C VAL A 75 5.94 -2.85 -6.32
N LYS A 76 5.83 -1.52 -6.35
CA LYS A 76 4.92 -0.74 -5.49
C LYS A 76 3.61 -0.50 -6.23
N ALA A 77 2.54 -0.19 -5.49
CA ALA A 77 1.24 0.13 -6.06
C ALA A 77 1.32 1.28 -7.08
N ARG A 78 2.02 2.37 -6.71
CA ARG A 78 2.30 3.51 -7.60
C ARG A 78 2.98 3.14 -8.92
N ASP A 79 3.87 2.15 -8.94
CA ASP A 79 4.54 1.73 -10.17
C ASP A 79 3.55 1.08 -11.14
N ILE A 80 2.59 0.32 -10.60
CA ILE A 80 1.52 -0.30 -11.39
C ILE A 80 0.54 0.76 -11.87
N THR A 81 0.18 1.74 -11.03
CA THR A 81 -0.66 2.87 -11.45
C THR A 81 -0.03 3.65 -12.61
N LEU A 82 1.27 3.95 -12.52
CA LEU A 82 1.98 4.63 -13.60
C LEU A 82 2.01 3.80 -14.89
N PHE A 83 2.31 2.50 -14.78
CA PHE A 83 2.25 1.58 -15.92
C PHE A 83 0.86 1.57 -16.56
N SER A 84 -0.21 1.41 -15.76
CA SER A 84 -1.60 1.40 -16.26
C SER A 84 -1.94 2.70 -16.99
N ARG A 85 -1.58 3.86 -16.42
CA ARG A 85 -1.83 5.17 -17.05
C ARG A 85 -1.06 5.34 -18.35
N GLN A 86 0.25 5.09 -18.35
CA GLN A 86 1.07 5.24 -19.54
C GLN A 86 0.63 4.28 -20.65
N LEU A 87 0.31 3.03 -20.29
CA LEU A 87 -0.21 2.07 -21.27
C LEU A 87 -1.55 2.53 -21.84
N ALA A 88 -2.50 2.96 -21.00
CA ALA A 88 -3.78 3.50 -21.46
C ALA A 88 -3.61 4.65 -22.47
N THR A 89 -2.70 5.60 -22.19
CA THR A 89 -2.37 6.69 -23.11
C THR A 89 -1.83 6.19 -24.45
N MET A 90 -0.94 5.20 -24.43
CA MET A 90 -0.36 4.63 -25.65
C MET A 90 -1.41 3.88 -26.50
N ILE A 91 -2.26 3.07 -25.87
CA ILE A 91 -3.33 2.34 -26.59
C ILE A 91 -4.35 3.32 -27.16
N ARG A 92 -4.74 4.34 -26.40
CA ARG A 92 -5.64 5.39 -26.87
C ARG A 92 -5.07 6.19 -28.05
N ALA A 93 -3.74 6.34 -28.12
CA ALA A 93 -3.05 6.94 -29.25
C ALA A 93 -2.90 5.99 -30.46
N GLY A 94 -3.49 4.79 -30.41
CA GLY A 94 -3.44 3.80 -31.49
C GLY A 94 -2.15 2.99 -31.54
N VAL A 95 -1.28 3.08 -30.52
CA VAL A 95 -0.05 2.30 -30.48
C VAL A 95 -0.39 0.83 -30.17
N PRO A 96 0.12 -0.15 -30.94
CA PRO A 96 -0.13 -1.57 -30.67
C PRO A 96 0.31 -1.97 -29.26
N LEU A 97 -0.47 -2.82 -28.59
CA LEU A 97 -0.28 -3.20 -27.19
C LEU A 97 1.15 -3.66 -26.87
N LEU A 98 1.69 -4.55 -27.70
CA LEU A 98 3.05 -5.05 -27.51
C LEU A 98 4.09 -3.93 -27.56
N GLN A 99 3.94 -2.99 -28.49
CA GLN A 99 4.82 -1.84 -28.63
C GLN A 99 4.64 -0.87 -27.46
N GLY A 100 3.40 -0.62 -27.03
CA GLY A 100 3.08 0.16 -25.85
C GLY A 100 3.77 -0.39 -24.60
N CYS A 101 3.68 -1.69 -24.33
CA CYS A 101 4.36 -2.34 -23.22
C CYS A 101 5.88 -2.16 -23.26
N LYS A 102 6.52 -2.30 -24.43
CA LYS A 102 7.97 -2.11 -24.59
C LYS A 102 8.39 -0.67 -24.30
N VAL A 103 7.69 0.32 -24.87
CA VAL A 103 7.98 1.74 -24.64
C VAL A 103 7.78 2.10 -23.17
N VAL A 104 6.69 1.63 -22.54
CA VAL A 104 6.45 1.89 -21.12
C VAL A 104 7.55 1.27 -20.25
N ALA A 105 8.00 0.05 -20.55
CA ALA A 105 9.09 -0.61 -19.84
C ALA A 105 10.39 0.24 -19.81
N GLU A 106 10.71 0.92 -20.91
CA GLU A 106 11.88 1.80 -21.01
C GLU A 106 11.76 3.03 -20.08
N THR A 107 10.56 3.60 -19.94
CA THR A 107 10.31 4.78 -19.08
C THR A 107 10.25 4.46 -17.58
N LEU A 108 10.03 3.20 -17.21
CA LEU A 108 9.90 2.79 -15.82
C LEU A 108 11.23 2.88 -15.07
N LYS A 109 11.23 3.65 -13.98
CA LYS A 109 12.39 3.82 -13.08
C LYS A 109 12.65 2.61 -12.18
N ASN A 110 11.61 1.84 -11.82
CA ASN A 110 11.73 0.69 -10.93
C ASN A 110 12.08 -0.58 -11.74
N PRO A 111 13.27 -1.18 -11.55
CA PRO A 111 13.70 -2.37 -12.29
C PRO A 111 12.82 -3.61 -12.10
N ALA A 112 12.23 -3.79 -10.92
CA ALA A 112 11.29 -4.87 -10.68
C ALA A 112 10.02 -4.71 -11.53
N MET A 113 9.56 -3.47 -11.71
CA MET A 113 8.40 -3.18 -12.56
C MET A 113 8.76 -3.32 -14.03
N ARG A 114 9.93 -2.82 -14.46
CA ARG A 114 10.41 -2.99 -15.83
C ARG A 114 10.44 -4.47 -16.24
N ASN A 115 11.07 -5.31 -15.42
CA ASN A 115 11.14 -6.75 -15.67
C ASN A 115 9.75 -7.40 -15.71
N LEU A 116 8.81 -6.96 -14.86
CA LEU A 116 7.43 -7.43 -14.91
C LEU A 116 6.78 -7.08 -16.26
N VAL A 117 6.92 -5.83 -16.72
CA VAL A 117 6.35 -5.39 -18.01
C VAL A 117 7.01 -6.08 -19.20
N GLU A 118 8.33 -6.30 -19.17
CA GLU A 118 9.04 -7.09 -20.18
C GLU A 118 8.53 -8.54 -20.21
N THR A 119 8.27 -9.13 -19.05
CA THR A 119 7.67 -10.48 -18.95
C THR A 119 6.28 -10.51 -19.59
N LEU A 120 5.44 -9.50 -19.30
CA LEU A 120 4.12 -9.36 -19.93
C LEU A 120 4.25 -9.21 -21.46
N ALA A 121 5.17 -8.36 -21.93
CA ALA A 121 5.41 -8.16 -23.36
C ALA A 121 5.89 -9.45 -24.06
N ASN A 122 6.71 -10.26 -23.40
CA ASN A 122 7.16 -11.55 -23.93
C ASN A 122 6.00 -12.55 -24.02
N ASP A 123 5.13 -12.61 -23.00
CA ASP A 123 3.95 -13.46 -23.01
C ASP A 123 2.98 -13.08 -24.14
N ILE A 124 2.75 -11.78 -24.35
CA ILE A 124 1.93 -11.27 -25.45
C ILE A 124 2.58 -11.58 -26.80
N SER A 125 3.90 -11.43 -26.92
CA SER A 125 4.64 -11.79 -28.14
C SER A 125 4.56 -13.28 -28.44
N ALA A 126 4.42 -14.12 -27.42
CA ALA A 126 4.25 -15.56 -27.53
C ALA A 126 2.80 -15.99 -27.83
N GLY A 127 1.87 -15.04 -27.93
CA GLY A 127 0.48 -15.28 -28.32
C GLY A 127 -0.51 -15.40 -27.15
N SER A 128 -0.09 -15.18 -25.89
CA SER A 128 -1.06 -15.04 -24.79
C SER A 128 -1.85 -13.73 -24.94
N SER A 129 -3.12 -13.73 -24.52
CA SER A 129 -3.84 -12.46 -24.36
C SER A 129 -3.20 -11.62 -23.25
N PHE A 130 -3.48 -10.32 -23.23
CA PHE A 130 -3.01 -9.44 -22.18
C PHE A 130 -3.60 -9.82 -20.83
N SER A 131 -4.90 -10.12 -20.78
CA SER A 131 -5.57 -10.59 -19.57
C SER A 131 -4.95 -11.88 -19.02
N GLU A 132 -4.60 -12.84 -19.87
CA GLU A 132 -3.89 -14.06 -19.48
C GLU A 132 -2.49 -13.78 -18.93
N ALA A 133 -1.74 -12.87 -19.57
CA ALA A 133 -0.43 -12.46 -19.11
C ALA A 133 -0.51 -11.78 -17.72
N LEU A 134 -1.49 -10.91 -17.50
CA LEU A 134 -1.74 -10.27 -16.21
C LEU A 134 -2.17 -11.29 -15.14
N ALA A 135 -2.99 -12.28 -15.50
CA ALA A 135 -3.48 -13.32 -14.59
C ALA A 135 -2.37 -14.22 -14.01
N LYS A 136 -1.22 -14.33 -14.69
CA LYS A 136 -0.03 -15.00 -14.14
C LYS A 136 0.59 -14.24 -12.94
N HIS A 137 0.17 -13.00 -12.69
CA HIS A 137 0.68 -12.13 -11.64
C HIS A 137 -0.44 -11.56 -10.70
N PRO A 138 -1.25 -12.42 -10.06
CA PRO A 138 -2.43 -11.99 -9.27
C PRO A 138 -2.07 -11.24 -7.99
N SER A 139 -0.80 -11.29 -7.56
CA SER A 139 -0.30 -10.49 -6.42
C SER A 139 -0.05 -9.02 -6.78
N ARG A 140 -0.09 -8.66 -8.07
CA ARG A 140 0.21 -7.32 -8.59
C ARG A 140 -1.02 -6.70 -9.27
N PHE A 141 -1.67 -7.50 -10.10
CA PHE A 141 -2.89 -7.15 -10.80
C PHE A 141 -4.06 -7.82 -10.07
N ASP A 142 -4.99 -7.01 -9.59
CA ASP A 142 -6.20 -7.50 -8.94
C ASP A 142 -7.18 -8.06 -9.98
N ARG A 143 -8.17 -8.82 -9.50
CA ARG A 143 -9.22 -9.42 -10.34
C ARG A 143 -9.93 -8.36 -11.21
N MET A 144 -10.21 -7.21 -10.62
CA MET A 144 -10.82 -6.08 -11.30
C MET A 144 -10.05 -5.69 -12.57
N PHE A 145 -8.73 -5.49 -12.46
CA PHE A 145 -7.90 -5.12 -13.58
C PHE A 145 -7.88 -6.23 -14.64
N ILE A 146 -7.67 -7.48 -14.22
CA ILE A 146 -7.65 -8.62 -15.14
C ILE A 146 -8.97 -8.73 -15.92
N ASN A 147 -10.11 -8.64 -15.23
CA ASN A 147 -11.43 -8.78 -15.82
C ASN A 147 -11.79 -7.63 -16.77
N MET A 148 -11.45 -6.38 -16.41
CA MET A 148 -11.66 -5.24 -17.32
C MET A 148 -10.81 -5.34 -18.58
N VAL A 149 -9.56 -5.79 -18.45
CA VAL A 149 -8.71 -6.04 -19.61
C VAL A 149 -9.30 -7.15 -20.47
N ALA A 150 -9.73 -8.27 -19.87
CA ALA A 150 -10.35 -9.37 -20.60
C ALA A 150 -11.60 -8.93 -21.38
N ALA A 151 -12.49 -8.17 -20.73
CA ALA A 151 -13.67 -7.60 -21.37
C ALA A 151 -13.31 -6.64 -22.51
N GLY A 152 -12.30 -5.79 -22.30
CA GLY A 152 -11.80 -4.87 -23.32
C GLY A 152 -11.16 -5.58 -24.52
N GLU A 153 -10.44 -6.67 -24.29
CA GLU A 153 -9.86 -7.50 -25.36
C GLU A 153 -10.94 -8.19 -26.18
N GLN A 154 -11.95 -8.77 -25.53
CA GLN A 154 -13.06 -9.46 -26.19
C GLN A 154 -13.95 -8.48 -26.99
N ALA A 155 -14.21 -7.30 -26.44
CA ALA A 155 -15.08 -6.29 -27.05
C ALA A 155 -14.34 -5.33 -28.02
N GLY A 156 -13.02 -5.47 -28.18
CA GLY A 156 -12.21 -4.53 -28.99
C GLY A 156 -12.16 -3.10 -28.42
N ALA A 157 -12.45 -2.92 -27.13
CA ALA A 157 -12.53 -1.64 -26.42
C ALA A 157 -11.45 -1.50 -25.33
N LEU A 158 -10.26 -2.07 -25.59
CA LEU A 158 -9.15 -2.13 -24.64
C LEU A 158 -8.66 -0.72 -24.23
N ASP A 159 -8.72 0.24 -25.13
CA ASP A 159 -8.41 1.65 -24.88
C ASP A 159 -9.28 2.23 -23.76
N LYS A 160 -10.60 2.04 -23.84
CA LYS A 160 -11.57 2.53 -22.85
C LYS A 160 -11.40 1.82 -21.52
N MET A 161 -11.21 0.51 -21.54
CA MET A 161 -11.07 -0.29 -20.31
C MET A 161 -9.77 0.02 -19.57
N LEU A 162 -8.65 0.20 -20.28
CA LEU A 162 -7.40 0.61 -19.67
C LEU A 162 -7.45 2.03 -19.10
N GLU A 163 -8.13 2.96 -19.79
CA GLU A 163 -8.36 4.31 -19.28
C GLU A 163 -9.15 4.29 -17.96
N ARG A 164 -10.16 3.43 -17.88
CA ARG A 164 -10.98 3.27 -16.67
C ARG A 164 -10.20 2.61 -15.52
N VAL A 165 -9.41 1.57 -15.80
CA VAL A 165 -8.47 0.97 -14.85
C VAL A 165 -7.49 2.02 -14.31
N ALA A 166 -6.85 2.77 -15.21
CA ALA A 166 -5.84 3.75 -14.86
C ALA A 166 -6.43 4.83 -13.93
N SER A 167 -7.58 5.38 -14.31
CA SER A 167 -8.29 6.40 -13.54
C SER A 167 -8.70 5.89 -12.16
N TYR A 168 -9.22 4.66 -12.07
CA TYR A 168 -9.52 4.01 -10.80
C TYR A 168 -8.27 3.89 -9.91
N ARG A 169 -7.16 3.37 -10.45
CA ARG A 169 -5.92 3.19 -9.68
C ARG A 169 -5.30 4.50 -9.24
N GLU A 170 -5.42 5.56 -10.01
CA GLU A 170 -4.98 6.90 -9.63
C GLU A 170 -5.81 7.46 -8.47
N LYS A 171 -7.14 7.32 -8.51
CA LYS A 171 -8.01 7.72 -7.39
C LYS A 171 -7.63 6.99 -6.09
N ILE A 172 -7.47 5.66 -6.15
CA ILE A 172 -7.09 4.85 -4.98
C ILE A 172 -5.70 5.22 -4.44
N GLU A 173 -4.71 5.42 -5.30
CA GLU A 173 -3.36 5.81 -4.88
C GLU A 173 -3.34 7.24 -4.31
N THR A 174 -4.14 8.15 -4.86
CA THR A 174 -4.30 9.52 -4.35
C THR A 174 -4.91 9.51 -2.95
N LEU A 175 -6.00 8.76 -2.75
CA LEU A 175 -6.64 8.61 -1.44
C LEU A 175 -5.66 8.03 -0.40
N LYS A 176 -4.96 6.94 -0.74
CA LYS A 176 -3.92 6.37 0.14
C LYS A 176 -2.79 7.36 0.41
N GLY A 177 -2.39 8.12 -0.60
CA GLY A 177 -1.38 9.16 -0.50
C GLY A 177 -1.79 10.27 0.46
N ARG A 178 -3.05 10.71 0.43
CA ARG A 178 -3.61 11.72 1.35
C ARG A 178 -3.60 11.22 2.78
N VAL A 179 -4.15 10.04 3.04
CA VAL A 179 -4.15 9.42 4.39
C VAL A 179 -2.72 9.32 4.93
N LYS A 180 -1.76 8.87 4.09
CA LYS A 180 -0.38 8.75 4.51
C LYS A 180 0.30 10.09 4.79
N LYS A 181 0.00 11.13 4.00
CA LYS A 181 0.53 12.49 4.19
C LYS A 181 -0.02 13.12 5.46
N ALA A 182 -1.32 13.00 5.71
CA ALA A 182 -2.00 13.48 6.91
C ALA A 182 -1.37 12.90 8.19
N LEU A 183 -0.95 11.63 8.16
CA LEU A 183 -0.29 10.97 9.30
C LEU A 183 1.20 11.31 9.47
N TYR A 184 1.86 11.83 8.42
CA TYR A 184 3.32 12.05 8.46
C TYR A 184 3.70 13.13 9.47
N TYR A 185 3.02 14.28 9.43
CA TYR A 185 3.30 15.40 10.32
C TYR A 185 3.07 15.06 11.80
N PRO A 186 1.90 14.53 12.22
CA PRO A 186 1.67 14.08 13.60
C PRO A 186 2.73 13.09 14.08
N THR A 187 3.08 12.10 13.24
CA THR A 187 4.08 11.10 13.60
C THR A 187 5.46 11.73 13.82
N ALA A 188 5.87 12.67 12.96
CA ALA A 188 7.15 13.34 13.07
C ALA A 188 7.25 14.20 14.34
N VAL A 189 6.21 15.00 14.64
CA VAL A 189 6.19 15.87 15.83
C VAL A 189 6.18 15.05 17.11
N VAL A 190 5.34 14.01 17.18
CA VAL A 190 5.31 13.10 18.34
C VAL A 190 6.64 12.39 18.54
N LEU A 191 7.29 11.93 17.46
CA LEU A 191 8.59 11.27 17.55
C LEU A 191 9.68 12.22 18.07
N VAL A 192 9.71 13.47 17.58
CA VAL A 192 10.64 14.49 18.08
C VAL A 192 10.33 14.82 19.54
N GLY A 193 9.07 14.99 19.91
CA GLY A 193 8.65 15.24 21.29
C GLY A 193 9.07 14.13 22.24
N ILE A 194 8.82 12.87 21.87
CA ILE A 194 9.27 11.69 22.65
C ILE A 194 10.79 11.67 22.75
N ALA A 195 11.53 11.96 21.67
CA ALA A 195 12.99 11.98 21.69
C ALA A 195 13.53 13.07 22.63
N VAL A 196 12.95 14.27 22.61
CA VAL A 196 13.33 15.37 23.52
C VAL A 196 13.02 15.00 24.97
N THR A 197 11.82 14.47 25.24
CA THR A 197 11.45 14.01 26.58
C THR A 197 12.36 12.89 27.08
N ALA A 198 12.68 11.91 26.23
CA ALA A 198 13.61 10.84 26.58
C ALA A 198 15.01 11.39 26.88
N LEU A 199 15.50 12.37 26.10
CA LEU A 199 16.78 13.04 26.37
C LEU A 199 16.78 13.75 27.73
N LEU A 200 15.72 14.49 28.04
CA LEU A 200 15.58 15.16 29.34
C LEU A 200 15.58 14.15 30.49
N LEU A 201 14.81 13.07 30.38
CA LEU A 201 14.77 12.02 31.39
C LEU A 201 16.11 11.31 31.55
N VAL A 202 16.79 10.93 30.47
CA VAL A 202 18.02 10.13 30.54
C VAL A 202 19.26 10.95 30.93
N LYS A 203 19.32 12.23 30.55
CA LYS A 203 20.53 13.05 30.76
C LYS A 203 20.36 14.17 31.77
N VAL A 204 19.22 14.86 31.75
CA VAL A 204 19.06 16.11 32.51
C VAL A 204 18.53 15.83 33.91
N VAL A 205 17.46 15.03 34.05
CA VAL A 205 16.88 14.69 35.36
C VAL A 205 17.90 14.09 36.35
N PRO A 206 18.81 13.17 35.95
CA PRO A 206 19.79 12.57 36.88
C PRO A 206 20.85 13.56 37.34
N GLN A 207 21.24 14.50 36.47
CA GLN A 207 22.15 15.58 36.86
C GLN A 207 21.52 16.44 37.95
N PHE A 208 20.25 16.81 37.78
CA PHE A 208 19.51 17.55 38.81
C PHE A 208 19.35 16.73 40.10
N GLU A 209 19.00 15.44 40.02
CA GLU A 209 18.91 14.56 41.19
C GLU A 209 20.23 14.55 41.98
N SER A 210 21.36 14.39 41.31
CA SER A 210 22.68 14.36 41.96
C SER A 210 23.05 15.69 42.65
N LEU A 211 22.58 16.82 42.11
CA LEU A 211 22.77 18.13 42.73
C LEU A 211 21.96 18.23 44.03
N PHE A 212 20.73 17.71 44.06
CA PHE A 212 19.86 17.79 45.23
C PHE A 212 20.20 16.80 46.34
N GLN A 213 20.73 15.61 46.01
CA GLN A 213 21.18 14.63 47.01
C GLN A 213 22.25 15.20 47.95
N GLY A 214 23.05 16.19 47.50
CA GLY A 214 24.04 16.89 48.32
C GLY A 214 23.48 17.84 49.38
N PHE A 215 22.20 18.22 49.29
CA PHE A 215 21.56 19.20 50.19
C PHE A 215 20.79 18.57 51.35
N GLY A 216 20.64 17.24 51.40
CA GLY A 216 20.02 16.53 52.52
C GLY A 216 18.50 16.77 52.70
N ALA A 217 17.83 17.40 51.74
CA ALA A 217 16.39 17.63 51.74
C ALA A 217 15.66 16.56 50.90
N GLU A 218 14.50 16.10 51.37
CA GLU A 218 13.67 15.18 50.60
C GLU A 218 13.08 15.87 49.37
N LEU A 219 13.17 15.23 48.21
CA LEU A 219 12.59 15.75 46.97
C LEU A 219 11.05 15.77 47.07
N PRO A 220 10.37 16.79 46.50
CA PRO A 220 8.91 16.80 46.38
C PRO A 220 8.39 15.55 45.66
N ALA A 221 7.19 15.07 46.03
CA ALA A 221 6.58 13.86 45.46
C ALA A 221 6.50 13.88 43.92
N PHE A 222 6.23 15.04 43.31
CA PHE A 222 6.19 15.19 41.86
C PHE A 222 7.58 15.06 41.21
N THR A 223 8.62 15.56 41.88
CA THR A 223 10.01 15.40 41.45
C THR A 223 10.49 13.97 41.60
N GLN A 224 10.14 13.30 42.71
CA GLN A 224 10.44 11.88 42.94
C GLN A 224 9.82 10.99 41.85
N PHE A 225 8.56 11.22 41.48
CA PHE A 225 7.93 10.50 40.37
C PHE A 225 8.72 10.64 39.06
N THR A 226 9.16 11.85 38.74
CA THR A 226 9.94 12.13 37.53
C THR A 226 11.32 11.45 37.56
N VAL A 227 11.96 11.42 38.73
CA VAL A 227 13.22 10.71 38.95
C VAL A 227 13.04 9.20 38.77
N HIS A 228 11.99 8.60 39.35
CA HIS A 228 11.68 7.18 39.13
C HIS A 228 11.43 6.86 37.66
N LEU A 229 10.68 7.73 36.96
CA LEU A 229 10.44 7.57 35.52
C LEU A 229 11.74 7.68 34.71
N SER A 230 12.64 8.58 35.10
CA SER A 230 13.97 8.73 34.52
C SER A 230 14.80 7.46 34.73
N GLN A 231 14.86 6.92 35.95
CA GLN A 231 15.59 5.69 36.26
C GLN A 231 15.05 4.48 35.47
N LEU A 232 13.72 4.36 35.37
CA LEU A 232 13.07 3.30 34.57
C LEU A 232 13.38 3.46 33.08
N THR A 233 13.38 4.69 32.56
CA THR A 233 13.73 4.98 31.17
C THR A 233 15.20 4.66 30.89
N GLN A 234 16.12 5.05 31.78
CA GLN A 234 17.54 4.75 31.64
C GLN A 234 17.83 3.25 31.65
N ALA A 235 17.18 2.51 32.55
CA ALA A 235 17.35 1.07 32.69
C ALA A 235 16.74 0.31 31.51
N TYR A 236 15.53 0.69 31.06
CA TYR A 236 14.71 -0.15 30.19
C TYR A 236 14.35 0.42 28.80
N TRP A 237 14.99 1.50 28.34
CA TRP A 237 14.60 2.14 27.07
C TRP A 237 14.71 1.22 25.85
N TRP A 238 15.75 0.37 25.80
CA TRP A 238 15.96 -0.52 24.66
C TRP A 238 15.03 -1.74 24.72
N GLU A 239 14.74 -2.30 25.91
CA GLU A 239 13.71 -3.32 26.08
C GLU A 239 12.33 -2.78 25.72
N ALA A 240 12.02 -1.53 26.09
CA ALA A 240 10.75 -0.89 25.73
C ALA A 240 10.57 -0.80 24.20
N ILE A 241 11.61 -0.37 23.48
CA ILE A 241 11.60 -0.36 22.01
C ILE A 241 11.42 -1.77 21.45
N LEU A 242 12.11 -2.76 22.01
CA LEU A 242 12.02 -4.16 21.57
C LEU A 242 10.62 -4.73 21.80
N VAL A 243 9.99 -4.47 22.96
CA VAL A 243 8.63 -4.88 23.28
C VAL A 243 7.62 -4.23 22.33
N ILE A 244 7.76 -2.93 22.05
CA ILE A 244 6.89 -2.23 21.08
C ILE A 244 7.06 -2.84 19.68
N ALA A 245 8.29 -3.07 19.24
CA ALA A 245 8.58 -3.68 17.94
C ALA A 245 8.02 -5.10 17.84
N ALA A 246 8.19 -5.92 18.90
CA ALA A 246 7.67 -7.27 18.99
C ALA A 246 6.13 -7.28 19.02
N ALA A 247 5.49 -6.36 19.73
CA ALA A 247 4.03 -6.21 19.77
C ALA A 247 3.47 -5.84 18.39
N ILE A 248 4.07 -4.87 17.70
CA ILE A 248 3.67 -4.48 16.34
C ILE A 248 3.85 -5.66 15.36
N PHE A 249 4.97 -6.37 15.46
CA PHE A 249 5.24 -7.53 14.62
C PHE A 249 4.26 -8.67 14.90
N GLY A 250 4.04 -9.00 16.17
CA GLY A 250 3.10 -10.02 16.64
C GLY A 250 1.67 -9.72 16.19
N LEU A 251 1.21 -8.47 16.33
CA LEU A 251 -0.10 -8.03 15.87
C LEU A 251 -0.23 -8.16 14.34
N ARG A 252 0.78 -7.71 13.58
CA ARG A 252 0.79 -7.87 12.12
C ARG A 252 0.77 -9.34 11.70
N GLN A 253 1.49 -10.20 12.41
CA GLN A 253 1.53 -11.62 12.10
C GLN A 253 0.22 -12.31 12.46
N ALA A 254 -0.41 -11.93 13.58
CA ALA A 254 -1.71 -12.43 14.01
C ALA A 254 -2.82 -12.08 13.00
N ILE A 255 -2.86 -10.83 12.52
CA ILE A 255 -3.81 -10.37 11.49
C ILE A 255 -3.60 -11.12 10.16
N LYS A 256 -2.34 -11.44 9.81
CA LYS A 256 -2.05 -12.20 8.58
C LYS A 256 -2.39 -13.68 8.69
N ARG A 257 -2.11 -14.31 9.83
CA ARG A 257 -2.29 -15.76 10.01
C ARG A 257 -3.70 -16.17 10.37
N SER A 258 -4.43 -15.36 11.15
CA SER A 258 -5.75 -15.73 11.66
C SER A 258 -6.85 -14.87 11.02
N PRO A 259 -7.71 -15.46 10.17
CA PRO A 259 -8.83 -14.74 9.58
C PRO A 259 -9.83 -14.21 10.61
N ALA A 260 -10.07 -14.97 11.68
CA ALA A 260 -10.95 -14.59 12.77
C ALA A 260 -10.40 -13.41 13.58
N PHE A 261 -9.09 -13.41 13.87
CA PHE A 261 -8.44 -12.30 14.56
C PHE A 261 -8.49 -11.02 13.72
N ALA A 262 -8.19 -11.13 12.42
CA ALA A 262 -8.27 -9.99 11.51
C ALA A 262 -9.69 -9.42 11.41
N TYR A 263 -10.73 -10.26 11.39
CA TYR A 263 -12.12 -9.81 11.41
C TYR A 263 -12.43 -9.04 12.69
N ARG A 264 -12.08 -9.57 13.87
CA ARG A 264 -12.28 -8.89 15.16
C ARG A 264 -11.52 -7.57 15.25
N ALA A 265 -10.28 -7.53 14.78
CA ALA A 265 -9.48 -6.30 14.74
C ALA A 265 -10.14 -5.23 13.86
N HIS A 266 -10.63 -5.61 12.68
CA HIS A 266 -11.35 -4.69 11.79
C HIS A 266 -12.69 -4.23 12.39
N GLN A 267 -13.39 -5.13 13.10
CA GLN A 267 -14.63 -4.78 13.80
C GLN A 267 -14.38 -3.81 14.96
N LEU A 268 -13.27 -3.97 15.70
CA LEU A 268 -12.88 -3.03 16.74
C LEU A 268 -12.49 -1.67 16.15
N MET A 269 -11.78 -1.66 15.02
CA MET A 269 -11.39 -0.44 14.32
C MET A 269 -12.59 0.42 13.91
N LEU A 270 -13.70 -0.22 13.50
CA LEU A 270 -14.96 0.48 13.18
C LEU A 270 -15.63 1.14 14.40
N LYS A 271 -15.29 0.72 15.62
CA LYS A 271 -15.83 1.33 16.86
C LYS A 271 -15.01 2.50 17.37
N LEU A 272 -13.84 2.77 16.80
CA LEU A 272 -13.01 3.88 17.24
C LEU A 272 -13.63 5.21 16.82
N PRO A 273 -13.67 6.22 17.72
CA PRO A 273 -14.17 7.54 17.35
C PRO A 273 -13.29 8.13 16.24
N VAL A 274 -13.92 8.86 15.32
CA VAL A 274 -13.31 9.46 14.11
C VAL A 274 -12.76 8.43 13.11
N LEU A 275 -11.81 7.58 13.50
CA LEU A 275 -11.21 6.55 12.65
C LEU A 275 -12.22 5.51 12.14
N GLY A 276 -13.17 5.11 12.99
CA GLY A 276 -14.22 4.15 12.61
C GLY A 276 -15.06 4.68 11.46
N ASN A 277 -15.48 5.95 11.54
CA ASN A 277 -16.25 6.61 10.48
C ASN A 277 -15.46 6.73 9.17
N ILE A 278 -14.18 7.09 9.23
CA ILE A 278 -13.31 7.17 8.05
C ILE A 278 -13.17 5.81 7.37
N VAL A 279 -12.99 4.75 8.17
CA VAL A 279 -12.88 3.37 7.66
C VAL A 279 -14.19 2.91 7.05
N ASP A 280 -15.32 3.16 7.72
CA ASP A 280 -16.66 2.76 7.29
C ASP A 280 -17.04 3.44 5.97
N LYS A 281 -17.05 4.77 5.96
CA LYS A 281 -17.33 5.59 4.77
C LYS A 281 -16.34 5.32 3.64
N GLY A 282 -15.06 5.15 3.97
CA GLY A 282 -14.03 4.77 2.99
C GLY A 282 -14.23 3.37 2.42
N SER A 283 -14.83 2.44 3.17
CA SER A 283 -15.18 1.10 2.68
C SER A 283 -16.37 1.16 1.74
N ILE A 284 -17.38 1.98 2.05
CA ILE A 284 -18.56 2.24 1.21
C ILE A 284 -18.13 2.94 -0.10
N ALA A 285 -17.30 3.98 -0.01
CA ALA A 285 -16.75 4.68 -1.17
C ALA A 285 -16.04 3.72 -2.13
N ARG A 286 -15.13 2.88 -1.61
CA ARG A 286 -14.41 1.88 -2.41
C ARG A 286 -15.34 0.81 -2.98
N PHE A 287 -16.33 0.36 -2.23
CA PHE A 287 -17.36 -0.56 -2.71
C PHE A 287 -18.10 0.05 -3.91
N SER A 288 -18.71 1.23 -3.73
CA SER A 288 -19.51 1.89 -4.75
C SER A 288 -18.69 2.23 -5.98
N ARG A 289 -17.47 2.78 -5.81
CA ARG A 289 -16.57 3.10 -6.92
C ARG A 289 -16.20 1.85 -7.72
N THR A 290 -15.86 0.77 -7.02
CA THR A 290 -15.46 -0.48 -7.68
C THR A 290 -16.65 -1.09 -8.40
N LEU A 291 -17.82 -1.17 -7.75
CA LEU A 291 -19.03 -1.72 -8.33
C LEU A 291 -19.48 -0.93 -9.57
N ALA A 292 -19.56 0.40 -9.48
CA ALA A 292 -19.86 1.28 -10.61
C ALA A 292 -18.90 1.05 -11.78
N THR A 293 -17.60 0.97 -11.46
CA THR A 293 -16.56 0.79 -12.48
C THR A 293 -16.67 -0.55 -13.19
N THR A 294 -16.84 -1.64 -12.44
CA THR A 294 -16.94 -2.98 -13.01
C THR A 294 -18.27 -3.20 -13.74
N PHE A 295 -19.37 -2.68 -13.19
CA PHE A 295 -20.70 -2.85 -13.77
C PHE A 295 -20.85 -2.06 -15.07
N ASN A 296 -20.39 -0.80 -15.11
CA ASN A 296 -20.34 -0.02 -16.35
C ASN A 296 -19.42 -0.65 -17.42
N ALA A 297 -18.39 -1.39 -17.00
CA ALA A 297 -17.56 -2.18 -17.91
C ALA A 297 -18.26 -3.43 -18.50
N GLY A 298 -19.55 -3.64 -18.19
CA GLY A 298 -20.34 -4.76 -18.68
C GLY A 298 -20.14 -6.08 -17.93
N ILE A 299 -19.42 -6.05 -16.79
CA ILE A 299 -19.23 -7.25 -15.96
C ILE A 299 -20.56 -7.57 -15.25
N PRO A 300 -21.03 -8.84 -15.27
CA PRO A 300 -22.26 -9.24 -14.58
C PRO A 300 -22.26 -8.83 -13.10
N LEU A 301 -23.43 -8.38 -12.60
CA LEU A 301 -23.55 -7.79 -11.26
C LEU A 301 -22.98 -8.68 -10.14
N VAL A 302 -23.23 -9.99 -10.18
CA VAL A 302 -22.74 -10.95 -9.18
C VAL A 302 -21.20 -11.04 -9.14
N GLU A 303 -20.55 -10.90 -10.30
CA GLU A 303 -19.08 -10.89 -10.41
C GLU A 303 -18.50 -9.51 -10.05
N ALA A 304 -19.20 -8.44 -10.44
CA ALA A 304 -18.89 -7.08 -10.03
C ALA A 304 -18.94 -6.92 -8.50
N LEU A 305 -19.92 -7.52 -7.83
CA LEU A 305 -20.04 -7.56 -6.36
C LEU A 305 -18.89 -8.32 -5.69
N ASP A 306 -18.43 -9.44 -6.25
CA ASP A 306 -17.25 -10.17 -5.72
C ASP A 306 -15.99 -9.30 -5.78
N THR A 307 -15.83 -8.58 -6.88
CA THR A 307 -14.73 -7.63 -7.07
C THR A 307 -14.81 -6.46 -6.08
N ALA A 308 -15.99 -5.88 -5.92
CA ALA A 308 -16.23 -4.78 -4.99
C ALA A 308 -16.03 -5.20 -3.52
N ALA A 309 -16.39 -6.43 -3.15
CA ALA A 309 -16.15 -6.98 -1.82
C ALA A 309 -14.66 -6.97 -1.45
N GLY A 310 -13.80 -7.39 -2.39
CA GLY A 310 -12.34 -7.39 -2.23
C GLY A 310 -11.72 -5.99 -2.13
N ALA A 311 -12.35 -4.98 -2.73
CA ALA A 311 -11.84 -3.61 -2.77
C ALA A 311 -12.13 -2.80 -1.49
N THR A 312 -13.09 -3.22 -0.67
CA THR A 312 -13.50 -2.47 0.54
C THR A 312 -12.37 -2.25 1.54
N GLY A 313 -11.37 -3.13 1.59
CA GLY A 313 -10.24 -3.05 2.53
C GLY A 313 -10.61 -3.37 3.98
N ASN A 314 -11.89 -3.65 4.27
CA ASN A 314 -12.35 -4.05 5.59
C ASN A 314 -13.13 -5.38 5.51
N ARG A 315 -12.64 -6.41 6.22
CA ARG A 315 -13.25 -7.75 6.30
C ARG A 315 -14.70 -7.78 6.79
N VAL A 316 -15.15 -6.80 7.58
CA VAL A 316 -16.55 -6.68 8.02
C VAL A 316 -17.44 -6.35 6.82
N HIS A 317 -17.09 -5.31 6.05
CA HIS A 317 -17.80 -4.97 4.82
C HIS A 317 -17.68 -6.07 3.77
N GLN A 318 -16.50 -6.66 3.61
CA GLN A 318 -16.28 -7.76 2.66
C GLN A 318 -17.23 -8.94 2.92
N ARG A 319 -17.43 -9.33 4.19
CA ARG A 319 -18.37 -10.41 4.55
C ARG A 319 -19.82 -10.00 4.26
N ALA A 320 -20.20 -8.77 4.59
CA ALA A 320 -21.56 -8.28 4.33
C ALA A 320 -21.86 -8.21 2.82
N ILE A 321 -20.91 -7.75 2.00
CA ILE A 321 -21.05 -7.72 0.54
C ILE A 321 -21.07 -9.13 -0.06
N ALA A 322 -20.31 -10.07 0.51
CA ALA A 322 -20.39 -11.47 0.10
C ALA A 322 -21.80 -12.05 0.33
N SER A 323 -22.46 -11.68 1.43
CA SER A 323 -23.87 -12.04 1.66
C SER A 323 -24.81 -11.39 0.64
N ILE A 324 -24.59 -10.10 0.33
CA ILE A 324 -25.38 -9.39 -0.71
C ILE A 324 -25.24 -10.07 -2.07
N ARG A 325 -24.01 -10.48 -2.41
CA ARG A 325 -23.74 -11.21 -3.65
C ARG A 325 -24.54 -12.52 -3.73
N GLU A 326 -24.64 -13.25 -2.62
CA GLU A 326 -25.41 -14.49 -2.55
C GLU A 326 -26.91 -14.23 -2.75
N ASP A 327 -27.44 -13.19 -2.10
CA ASP A 327 -28.85 -12.77 -2.27
C ASP A 327 -29.17 -12.37 -3.70
N VAL A 328 -28.34 -11.51 -4.29
CA VAL A 328 -28.50 -11.05 -5.67
C VAL A 328 -28.35 -12.21 -6.65
N GLY A 329 -27.44 -13.15 -6.37
CA GLY A 329 -27.30 -14.38 -7.15
C GLY A 329 -28.52 -15.29 -7.10
N SER A 330 -29.30 -15.23 -6.01
CA SER A 330 -30.60 -15.92 -5.88
C SER A 330 -31.79 -15.17 -6.51
N GLY A 331 -31.55 -14.00 -7.12
CA GLY A 331 -32.56 -13.20 -7.80
C GLY A 331 -33.17 -12.07 -6.97
N GLN A 332 -32.65 -11.80 -5.77
CA GLN A 332 -33.11 -10.68 -4.94
C GLN A 332 -32.56 -9.34 -5.46
N GLN A 333 -33.36 -8.28 -5.36
CA GLN A 333 -32.91 -6.93 -5.70
C GLN A 333 -31.73 -6.48 -4.83
N LEU A 334 -30.80 -5.75 -5.45
CA LEU A 334 -29.58 -5.28 -4.78
C LEU A 334 -29.90 -4.32 -3.64
N ASN A 335 -30.84 -3.39 -3.84
CA ASN A 335 -31.24 -2.43 -2.80
C ASN A 335 -31.76 -3.15 -1.54
N PHE A 336 -32.53 -4.23 -1.71
CA PHE A 336 -33.12 -4.98 -0.61
C PHE A 336 -32.04 -5.76 0.15
N ALA A 337 -31.14 -6.43 -0.58
CA ALA A 337 -30.00 -7.13 0.00
C ALA A 337 -29.10 -6.18 0.80
N MET A 338 -28.81 -4.99 0.26
CA MET A 338 -28.05 -3.95 0.96
C MET A 338 -28.74 -3.50 2.25
N ARG A 339 -30.05 -3.22 2.20
CA ARG A 339 -30.82 -2.80 3.39
C ARG A 339 -30.79 -3.84 4.49
N ARG A 340 -30.85 -5.13 4.14
CA ARG A 340 -30.86 -6.25 5.10
C ARG A 340 -29.55 -6.37 5.89
N THR A 341 -28.42 -6.05 5.28
CA THR A 341 -27.11 -6.10 5.96
C THR A 341 -26.88 -5.00 6.98
N ARG A 342 -27.64 -3.89 6.93
CA ARG A 342 -27.56 -2.74 7.86
C ARG A 342 -26.17 -2.10 8.02
N ILE A 343 -25.25 -2.35 7.09
CA ILE A 343 -23.92 -1.71 7.06
C ILE A 343 -23.85 -0.52 6.10
N PHE A 344 -24.84 -0.39 5.21
CA PHE A 344 -24.89 0.70 4.24
C PHE A 344 -25.77 1.84 4.78
N PRO A 345 -25.33 3.10 4.66
CA PRO A 345 -26.14 4.25 5.02
C PRO A 345 -27.37 4.35 4.11
N VAL A 346 -28.42 5.00 4.63
CA VAL A 346 -29.71 5.14 3.96
C VAL A 346 -29.57 5.75 2.56
N MET A 347 -28.75 6.80 2.42
CA MET A 347 -28.50 7.45 1.14
C MET A 347 -27.93 6.48 0.09
N ALA A 348 -26.96 5.64 0.46
CA ALA A 348 -26.36 4.67 -0.46
C ALA A 348 -27.40 3.64 -0.95
N VAL A 349 -28.24 3.14 -0.03
CA VAL A 349 -29.32 2.19 -0.36
C VAL A 349 -30.37 2.85 -1.27
N GLN A 350 -30.74 4.11 -1.01
CA GLN A 350 -31.71 4.86 -1.81
C GLN A 350 -31.21 5.11 -3.23
N MET A 351 -29.97 5.57 -3.39
CA MET A 351 -29.38 5.78 -4.72
C MET A 351 -29.32 4.48 -5.52
N VAL A 352 -29.01 3.36 -4.87
CA VAL A 352 -29.05 2.04 -5.52
C VAL A 352 -30.48 1.66 -5.91
N SER A 353 -31.48 1.90 -5.06
CA SER A 353 -32.89 1.67 -5.39
C SER A 353 -33.30 2.45 -6.64
N ILE A 354 -33.00 3.75 -6.69
CA ILE A 354 -33.31 4.63 -7.83
C ILE A 354 -32.58 4.14 -9.10
N GLY A 355 -31.30 3.79 -8.98
CA GLY A 355 -30.51 3.30 -10.11
C GLY A 355 -30.97 1.93 -10.62
N GLU A 356 -31.43 1.05 -9.73
CA GLU A 356 -31.97 -0.26 -10.08
C GLU A 356 -33.33 -0.16 -10.78
N GLU A 357 -34.21 0.76 -10.33
CA GLU A 357 -35.50 1.04 -10.98
C GLU A 357 -35.37 1.77 -12.32
N ALA A 358 -34.43 2.73 -12.42
CA ALA A 358 -34.20 3.52 -13.62
C ALA A 358 -33.26 2.84 -14.65
N GLY A 359 -32.61 1.74 -14.27
CA GLY A 359 -31.59 1.09 -15.10
C GLY A 359 -30.25 1.84 -15.18
N GLU A 360 -30.03 2.84 -14.33
CA GLU A 360 -28.83 3.68 -14.26
C GLU A 360 -28.01 3.42 -12.98
N LEU A 361 -27.87 2.15 -12.62
CA LEU A 361 -27.19 1.73 -11.38
C LEU A 361 -25.73 2.20 -11.32
N ASP A 362 -25.02 2.18 -12.43
CA ASP A 362 -23.64 2.66 -12.53
C ASP A 362 -23.51 4.16 -12.21
N THR A 363 -24.38 4.99 -12.79
CA THR A 363 -24.41 6.44 -12.53
C THR A 363 -24.69 6.73 -11.06
N MET A 364 -25.68 6.06 -10.48
CA MET A 364 -26.04 6.27 -9.08
C MET A 364 -24.95 5.77 -8.12
N LEU A 365 -24.30 4.64 -8.42
CA LEU A 365 -23.16 4.16 -7.64
C LEU A 365 -21.95 5.10 -7.73
N ASP A 366 -21.70 5.70 -8.90
CA ASP A 366 -20.63 6.69 -9.05
C ASP A 366 -20.90 7.95 -8.19
N LYS A 367 -22.16 8.39 -8.09
CA LYS A 367 -22.54 9.49 -7.19
C LYS A 367 -22.37 9.14 -5.72
N VAL A 368 -22.75 7.92 -5.32
CA VAL A 368 -22.49 7.42 -3.95
C VAL A 368 -20.99 7.39 -3.66
N ALA A 369 -20.18 6.95 -4.62
CA ALA A 369 -18.74 6.93 -4.48
C ALA A 369 -18.16 8.34 -4.31
N GLU A 370 -18.53 9.29 -5.17
CA GLU A 370 -18.07 10.69 -5.10
C GLU A 370 -18.39 11.32 -3.75
N PHE A 371 -19.63 11.17 -3.28
CA PHE A 371 -20.07 11.72 -2.00
C PHE A 371 -19.27 11.17 -0.82
N TYR A 372 -19.08 9.85 -0.73
CA TYR A 372 -18.33 9.25 0.37
C TYR A 372 -16.81 9.41 0.24
N GLU A 373 -16.28 9.59 -0.97
CA GLU A 373 -14.88 9.99 -1.18
C GLU A 373 -14.65 11.40 -0.58
N GLU A 374 -15.53 12.35 -0.88
CA GLU A 374 -15.47 13.71 -0.34
C GLU A 374 -15.65 13.74 1.19
N GLU A 375 -16.61 12.99 1.72
CA GLU A 375 -16.82 12.90 3.16
C GLU A 375 -15.61 12.29 3.89
N VAL A 376 -14.92 11.33 3.27
CA VAL A 376 -13.66 10.78 3.82
C VAL A 376 -12.55 11.82 3.79
N ASP A 377 -12.42 12.58 2.70
CA ASP A 377 -11.44 13.66 2.60
C ASP A 377 -11.66 14.71 3.70
N ASN A 378 -12.90 15.18 3.86
CA ASN A 378 -13.26 16.16 4.89
C ASN A 378 -12.96 15.64 6.31
N GLN A 379 -13.21 14.37 6.58
CA GLN A 379 -12.90 13.75 7.88
C GLN A 379 -11.40 13.61 8.13
N VAL A 380 -10.61 13.31 7.09
CA VAL A 380 -9.15 13.23 7.19
C VAL A 380 -8.55 14.62 7.46
N ASP A 381 -9.08 15.66 6.81
CA ASP A 381 -8.65 17.04 7.04
C ASP A 381 -9.02 17.52 8.46
N ALA A 382 -10.25 17.26 8.90
CA ALA A 382 -10.69 17.58 10.26
C ALA A 382 -9.84 16.85 11.33
N LEU A 383 -9.53 15.58 11.12
CA LEU A 383 -8.65 14.81 12.02
C LEU A 383 -7.25 15.44 12.09
N THR A 384 -6.72 15.89 10.96
CA THR A 384 -5.39 16.52 10.90
C THR A 384 -5.37 17.83 11.68
N SER A 385 -6.40 18.67 11.53
CA SER A 385 -6.53 19.94 12.24
C SER A 385 -6.71 19.76 13.76
N LEU A 386 -7.40 18.71 14.21
CA LEU A 386 -7.57 18.43 15.64
C LEU A 386 -6.33 17.82 16.30
N LEU A 387 -5.49 17.12 15.53
CA LEU A 387 -4.26 16.51 16.05
C LEU A 387 -3.25 17.56 16.50
N GLU A 388 -3.16 18.72 15.84
CA GLU A 388 -2.18 19.75 16.19
C GLU A 388 -2.40 20.32 17.61
N PRO A 389 -3.60 20.84 17.98
CA PRO A 389 -3.87 21.27 19.36
C PRO A 389 -3.66 20.15 20.38
N PHE A 390 -4.07 18.92 20.05
CA PHE A 390 -3.88 17.78 20.94
C PHE A 390 -2.39 17.49 21.19
N ILE A 391 -1.57 17.48 20.14
CA ILE A 391 -0.13 17.28 20.24
C ILE A 391 0.51 18.40 21.06
N LEU A 392 0.11 19.66 20.85
CA LEU A 392 0.62 20.80 21.61
C LEU A 392 0.29 20.68 23.09
N VAL A 393 -0.94 20.29 23.44
CA VAL A 393 -1.35 20.06 24.83
C VAL A 393 -0.55 18.90 25.43
N VAL A 394 -0.49 17.75 24.76
CA VAL A 394 0.21 16.57 25.28
C VAL A 394 1.71 16.83 25.45
N LEU A 395 2.39 17.37 24.43
CA LEU A 395 3.81 17.67 24.50
C LEU A 395 4.10 18.84 25.45
N GLY A 396 3.26 19.87 25.46
CA GLY A 396 3.37 20.99 26.38
C GLY A 396 3.23 20.56 27.84
N THR A 397 2.24 19.73 28.16
CA THR A 397 2.08 19.16 29.51
C THR A 397 3.21 18.21 29.85
N MET A 398 3.67 17.38 28.91
CA MET A 398 4.77 16.44 29.14
C MET A 398 6.10 17.16 29.41
N VAL A 399 6.50 18.09 28.54
CA VAL A 399 7.75 18.85 28.70
C VAL A 399 7.64 19.86 29.84
N GLY A 400 6.54 20.61 29.90
CA GLY A 400 6.29 21.57 30.97
C GLY A 400 6.23 20.90 32.34
N GLY A 401 5.58 19.75 32.46
CA GLY A 401 5.55 18.94 33.69
C GLY A 401 6.94 18.51 34.14
N LEU A 402 7.81 18.08 33.21
CA LEU A 402 9.20 17.74 33.53
C LEU A 402 9.97 18.96 34.03
N VAL A 403 9.83 20.10 33.37
CA VAL A 403 10.49 21.35 33.78
C VAL A 403 10.01 21.76 35.17
N VAL A 404 8.70 21.82 35.43
CA VAL A 404 8.14 22.15 36.75
C VAL A 404 8.67 21.20 37.82
N SER A 405 8.71 19.90 37.53
CA SER A 405 9.28 18.88 38.42
C SER A 405 10.74 19.18 38.79
N MET A 406 11.53 19.72 37.87
CA MET A 406 12.93 20.05 38.13
C MET A 406 13.12 21.37 38.91
N TYR A 407 12.21 22.33 38.74
CA TYR A 407 12.28 23.62 39.44
C TYR A 407 11.62 23.61 40.82
N LEU A 408 10.66 22.72 41.07
CA LEU A 408 9.94 22.65 42.34
C LEU A 408 10.85 22.51 43.58
N PRO A 409 11.90 21.66 43.58
CA PRO A 409 12.82 21.57 44.71
C PRO A 409 13.59 22.89 44.98
N ILE A 410 13.91 23.65 43.92
CA ILE A 410 14.62 24.93 44.05
C ILE A 410 13.77 25.92 44.87
N PHE A 411 12.47 25.99 44.59
CA PHE A 411 11.56 26.87 45.32
C PHE A 411 11.39 26.46 46.79
N GLN A 412 11.29 25.16 47.07
CA GLN A 412 11.16 24.67 48.45
C GLN A 412 12.41 24.92 49.28
N MET A 413 13.60 24.76 48.69
CA MET A 413 14.85 25.11 49.37
C MET A 413 14.98 26.63 49.60
N GLY A 414 14.55 27.45 48.63
CA GLY A 414 14.55 28.91 48.77
C GLY A 414 13.58 29.45 49.83
N SER A 415 12.59 28.66 50.25
CA SER A 415 11.69 28.98 51.37
C SER A 415 12.13 28.40 52.72
N ALA A 416 13.15 27.51 52.72
CA ALA A 416 13.69 26.84 53.91
C ALA A 416 14.98 27.50 54.45
N ILE A 417 15.42 28.58 53.80
CA ILE A 417 16.47 29.53 54.22
C ILE A 417 15.78 30.87 54.41
#